data_AF-A0AAE3E229-F1
#
_entry.id   AF-A0AAE3E229-F1
#
_cell.length_a   1.000
_cell.length_b   1.000
_cell.length_c   1.000
_cell.angle_alpha   90.00
_cell.angle_beta   90.00
_cell.angle_gamma   90.00
#
_symmetry.space_group_name_H-M   'P 1'
#
loop_
_entity.id
_entity.type
_entity.pdbx_description
1 polymer ?
#
loop_
_entity_poly.entity_id
_entity_poly.type
_entity_poly.pdbx_seq_one_letter_code
_entity_poly.pdbx_strand_id
1 'polypeptide(L)'
;MIPFAILSGKIKTKTDEKEIRLLELSPDYFTFRLLKEQAKKYAQQLSDAGQQGNVVLSFFQFQKRSYHEVILNCTRDVVKIALMPQKQMEGLVCEIRVDVKNEEYRIYTECFNKEYMNYIYLKLDETEADMSKALVGYPSEKEQTYSDTLKKQRAAWTQVPNEAKKSLAERVDGIELDNPAWYQAYLSKPLKDFISLYWESSGWIDIDLCKIAWRVPKYFYIGNAYCFHLFPKKTQLEAMLEKTWSDHIFPVCVFAPVEEKDLIKIEEILKLLSDWCQNKCVKTELVINDWGMAGLIRKKYPNQFLLTLGCLLSKQRRDTRMNYVNRNDNELSKEKSQVDAPFYRQYLAKHFNITRVSFQNSGIDQSFFTPDSMIGMTLHFPYFQMNTSGWCPLLAMLYRGSRGRQKAVDDCHCECMTYAFEYPDFLCMTGRYNSIFGYNDSIRIEKEGVRLVAGFLNAPLKNDSAKGTKL
;
A
#
# COMPACT_ATOMS: atom_id res chain seq x y z
N MET A 1 11.95 25.89 7.56
CA MET A 1 12.89 24.94 6.91
C MET A 1 12.19 24.40 5.67
N ILE A 2 12.80 24.55 4.49
CA ILE A 2 12.19 24.09 3.24
C ILE A 2 12.25 22.56 3.19
N PRO A 3 11.13 21.86 2.95
CA PRO A 3 11.14 20.40 2.82
C PRO A 3 11.98 19.97 1.62
N PHE A 4 12.86 19.00 1.85
CA PHE A 4 13.75 18.45 0.82
C PHE A 4 12.98 17.87 -0.39
N ALA A 5 11.76 17.37 -0.16
CA ALA A 5 10.90 16.80 -1.18
C ALA A 5 10.29 17.83 -2.16
N ILE A 6 10.46 19.13 -1.94
CA ILE A 6 9.97 20.16 -2.88
C ILE A 6 11.09 21.05 -3.41
N LEU A 7 12.28 20.96 -2.81
CA LEU A 7 13.46 21.68 -3.22
C LEU A 7 14.70 20.88 -2.79
N SER A 8 15.50 20.49 -3.77
CA SER A 8 16.78 19.82 -3.54
C SER A 8 17.88 20.48 -4.34
N GLY A 9 19.12 20.35 -3.87
CA GLY A 9 20.29 20.88 -4.56
C GLY A 9 21.36 19.81 -4.71
N LYS A 10 22.17 19.92 -5.76
CA LYS A 10 23.31 19.04 -6.02
C LYS A 10 24.48 19.85 -6.55
N ILE A 11 25.66 19.58 -6.03
CA ILE A 11 26.92 20.06 -6.58
C ILE A 11 27.46 18.96 -7.49
N LYS A 12 27.54 19.25 -8.79
CA LYS A 12 28.13 18.36 -9.79
C LYS A 12 29.50 18.90 -10.19
N THR A 13 30.53 18.10 -9.95
CA THR A 13 31.88 18.32 -10.45
C THR A 13 32.19 17.26 -11.52
N LYS A 14 33.35 17.35 -12.19
CA LYS A 14 33.74 16.36 -13.21
C LYS A 14 33.85 14.92 -12.67
N THR A 15 34.09 14.76 -11.37
CA THR A 15 34.43 13.46 -10.75
C THR A 15 33.53 13.07 -9.58
N ASP A 16 32.60 13.93 -9.18
CA ASP A 16 31.83 13.76 -7.95
C ASP A 16 30.48 14.49 -8.04
N GLU A 17 29.44 13.89 -7.46
CA GLU A 17 28.10 14.47 -7.30
C GLU A 17 27.73 14.45 -5.82
N LYS A 18 27.44 15.63 -5.26
CA LYS A 18 27.08 15.78 -3.85
C LYS A 18 25.73 16.43 -3.70
N GLU A 19 24.79 15.72 -3.10
CA GLU A 19 23.51 16.26 -2.68
C GLU A 19 23.69 17.23 -1.50
N ILE A 20 23.03 18.39 -1.59
CA ILE A 20 23.04 19.45 -0.60
C ILE A 20 21.62 19.76 -0.15
N ARG A 21 21.48 20.03 1.15
CA ARG A 21 20.21 20.46 1.75
C ARG A 21 20.24 21.98 1.92
N LEU A 22 19.36 22.66 1.20
CA LEU A 22 19.21 24.11 1.31
C LEU A 22 18.60 24.48 2.67
N LEU A 23 19.08 25.59 3.23
CA LEU A 23 18.62 26.16 4.49
C LEU A 23 17.78 27.40 4.23
N GLU A 24 18.32 28.33 3.45
CA GLU A 24 17.68 29.57 3.03
C GLU A 24 17.68 29.68 1.50
N LEU A 25 16.65 30.33 0.97
CA LEU A 25 16.45 30.55 -0.45
C LEU A 25 15.94 31.98 -0.68
N SER A 26 16.65 32.72 -1.52
CA SER A 26 16.35 34.10 -1.91
C SER A 26 16.59 34.27 -3.41
N PRO A 27 15.90 35.20 -4.10
CA PRO A 27 16.09 35.42 -5.52
C PRO A 27 17.55 35.72 -5.93
N ASP A 28 18.36 36.20 -4.99
CA ASP A 28 19.76 36.57 -5.21
C ASP A 28 20.78 35.61 -4.58
N TYR A 29 20.35 34.70 -3.70
CA TYR A 29 21.27 33.76 -3.04
C TYR A 29 20.56 32.55 -2.45
N PHE A 30 21.32 31.49 -2.18
CA PHE A 30 20.87 30.38 -1.35
C PHE A 30 21.95 29.98 -0.36
N THR A 31 21.56 29.30 0.71
CA THR A 31 22.50 28.75 1.69
C THR A 31 22.30 27.25 1.90
N PHE A 32 23.38 26.56 2.22
CA PHE A 32 23.36 25.14 2.59
C PHE A 32 24.48 24.84 3.59
N ARG A 33 24.47 23.64 4.17
CA ARG A 33 25.44 23.26 5.22
C ARG A 33 26.20 22.00 4.86
N LEU A 34 27.50 22.00 5.13
CA LEU A 34 28.39 20.85 5.02
C LEU A 34 29.29 20.72 6.26
N LEU A 35 29.92 19.56 6.42
CA LEU A 35 31.02 19.39 7.38
C LEU A 35 32.17 20.34 7.02
N LYS A 36 32.87 20.89 8.01
CA LYS A 36 33.88 21.95 7.82
C LYS A 36 34.92 21.63 6.74
N GLU A 37 35.47 20.41 6.75
CA GLU A 37 36.46 19.97 5.76
C GLU A 37 35.86 19.80 4.35
N GLN A 38 34.61 19.33 4.26
CA GLN A 38 33.89 19.27 2.98
C GLN A 38 33.56 20.67 2.45
N ALA A 39 33.15 21.59 3.32
CA ALA A 39 32.81 22.95 2.95
C ALA A 39 33.98 23.69 2.32
N LYS A 40 35.19 23.57 2.89
CA LYS A 40 36.41 24.13 2.30
C LYS A 40 36.69 23.53 0.92
N LYS A 41 36.62 22.20 0.79
CA LYS A 41 36.81 21.48 -0.48
C LYS A 41 35.85 21.99 -1.56
N TYR A 42 34.54 21.99 -1.29
CA TYR A 42 33.54 22.39 -2.29
C TYR A 42 33.57 23.89 -2.56
N ALA A 43 33.80 24.75 -1.56
CA ALA A 43 33.93 26.19 -1.79
C ALA A 43 35.10 26.51 -2.71
N GLN A 44 36.25 25.84 -2.55
CA GLN A 44 37.39 25.97 -3.45
C GLN A 44 37.05 25.47 -4.85
N GLN A 45 36.50 24.25 -4.98
CA GLN A 45 36.13 23.66 -6.28
C GLN A 45 35.13 24.50 -7.06
N LEU A 46 34.20 25.17 -6.38
CA LEU A 46 33.21 26.05 -7.01
C LEU A 46 33.79 27.43 -7.38
N SER A 47 34.90 27.83 -6.73
CA SER A 47 35.56 29.12 -6.94
C SER A 47 36.72 29.06 -7.95
N ASP A 48 37.30 27.89 -8.19
CA ASP A 48 38.43 27.69 -9.10
C ASP A 48 38.02 27.96 -10.56
N ALA A 49 38.59 29.01 -11.13
CA ALA A 49 38.43 29.38 -12.54
C ALA A 49 39.03 28.28 -13.44
N GLY A 50 38.16 27.47 -14.06
CA GLY A 50 38.56 26.43 -15.02
C GLY A 50 37.94 25.05 -14.78
N GLN A 51 37.27 24.82 -13.64
CA GLN A 51 36.48 23.60 -13.43
C GLN A 51 35.01 23.82 -13.82
N GLN A 52 34.48 22.93 -14.66
CA GLN A 52 33.05 22.86 -15.01
C GLN A 52 32.27 22.28 -13.82
N GLY A 53 32.14 23.06 -12.75
CA GLY A 53 31.24 22.77 -11.64
C GLY A 53 29.86 23.37 -11.92
N ASN A 54 28.81 22.56 -11.80
CA ASN A 54 27.43 23.05 -11.87
C ASN A 54 26.76 22.84 -10.51
N VAL A 55 26.01 23.84 -10.06
CA VAL A 55 25.02 23.63 -9.00
C VAL A 55 23.68 23.39 -9.68
N VAL A 56 23.08 22.23 -9.44
CA VAL A 56 21.75 21.89 -9.94
C VAL A 56 20.76 22.06 -8.80
N LEU A 57 19.76 22.91 -9.00
CA LEU A 57 18.66 23.11 -8.06
C LEU A 57 17.37 22.60 -8.68
N SER A 58 16.74 21.61 -8.06
CA SER A 58 15.51 21.00 -8.54
C SER A 58 14.32 21.58 -7.77
N PHE A 59 13.59 22.49 -8.41
CA PHE A 59 12.39 23.14 -7.87
C PHE A 59 11.16 22.32 -8.21
N PHE A 60 10.37 21.93 -7.22
CA PHE A 60 9.07 21.34 -7.47
C PHE A 60 8.08 22.42 -7.91
N GLN A 61 7.50 22.26 -9.09
CA GLN A 61 6.49 23.16 -9.62
C GLN A 61 5.11 22.66 -9.17
N PHE A 62 4.42 23.39 -8.29
CA PHE A 62 3.17 22.90 -7.70
C PHE A 62 2.07 22.70 -8.75
N GLN A 63 1.98 23.60 -9.74
CA GLN A 63 0.99 23.51 -10.82
C GLN A 63 1.28 22.36 -11.79
N LYS A 64 2.55 22.15 -12.18
CA LYS A 64 2.96 21.11 -13.14
C LYS A 64 3.25 19.75 -12.50
N ARG A 65 3.33 19.70 -11.17
CA ARG A 65 3.64 18.51 -10.35
C ARG A 65 4.86 17.74 -10.81
N SER A 66 5.85 18.47 -11.26
CA SER A 66 7.13 17.98 -11.78
C SER A 66 8.24 18.88 -11.26
N TYR A 67 9.47 18.38 -11.34
CA TYR A 67 10.64 19.17 -10.99
C TYR A 67 11.12 19.91 -12.22
N HIS A 68 11.47 21.18 -12.02
CA HIS A 68 12.29 21.94 -12.96
C HIS A 68 13.69 22.07 -12.39
N GLU A 69 14.69 21.65 -13.15
CA GLU A 69 16.09 21.76 -12.75
C GLU A 69 16.70 23.05 -13.30
N VAL A 70 17.16 23.93 -12.42
CA VAL A 70 17.98 25.09 -12.77
C VAL A 70 19.44 24.68 -12.62
N ILE A 71 20.19 24.76 -13.71
CA ILE A 71 21.62 24.40 -13.75
C ILE A 71 22.44 25.68 -13.74
N LEU A 72 23.02 25.99 -12.58
CA LEU A 72 23.90 27.14 -12.38
C LEU A 72 25.34 26.78 -12.75
N ASN A 73 25.89 27.48 -13.74
CA ASN A 73 27.30 27.38 -14.08
C ASN A 73 28.11 28.29 -13.13
N CYS A 74 29.02 27.71 -12.35
CA CYS A 74 29.73 28.46 -11.31
C CYS A 74 30.60 29.61 -11.85
N THR A 75 31.07 29.56 -13.11
CA THR A 75 31.89 30.64 -13.68
C THR A 75 31.07 31.81 -14.21
N ARG A 76 29.82 31.56 -14.61
CA ARG A 76 28.94 32.57 -15.23
C ARG A 76 27.88 33.10 -14.28
N ASP A 77 27.28 32.21 -13.50
CA ASP A 77 26.00 32.42 -12.83
C ASP A 77 26.18 32.72 -11.33
N VAL A 78 27.29 32.27 -10.73
CA VAL A 78 27.61 32.51 -9.31
C VAL A 78 28.46 33.78 -9.19
N VAL A 79 28.07 34.67 -8.27
CA VAL A 79 28.75 35.94 -8.00
C VAL A 79 29.80 35.77 -6.91
N LYS A 80 29.42 35.07 -5.83
CA LYS A 80 30.25 34.95 -4.63
C LYS A 80 29.88 33.70 -3.86
N ILE A 81 30.88 33.09 -3.24
CA ILE A 81 30.71 32.00 -2.29
C ILE A 81 31.32 32.44 -0.96
N ALA A 82 30.55 32.37 0.11
CA ALA A 82 30.98 32.74 1.45
C ALA A 82 30.80 31.58 2.43
N LEU A 83 31.87 31.27 3.17
CA LEU A 83 31.84 30.33 4.27
C LEU A 83 31.43 31.07 5.55
N MET A 84 30.29 30.70 6.11
CA MET A 84 29.72 31.30 7.32
C MET A 84 29.90 30.33 8.50
N PRO A 85 30.68 30.69 9.53
CA PRO A 85 30.84 29.87 10.72
C PRO A 85 29.53 29.79 11.50
N GLN A 86 29.20 28.60 11.97
CA GLN A 86 27.92 28.34 12.64
C GLN A 86 28.08 28.33 14.16
N LYS A 87 27.43 29.30 14.84
CA LYS A 87 27.58 29.51 16.29
C LYS A 87 27.12 28.32 17.16
N GLN A 88 26.12 27.56 16.72
CA GLN A 88 25.52 26.47 17.51
C GLN A 88 26.26 25.12 17.38
N MET A 89 27.13 24.96 16.37
CA MET A 89 27.85 23.71 16.10
C MET A 89 29.30 24.02 15.70
N GLU A 90 29.92 24.86 16.52
CA GLU A 90 31.22 25.46 16.24
C GLU A 90 32.29 24.38 16.05
N GLY A 91 32.97 24.41 14.90
CA GLY A 91 34.03 23.46 14.55
C GLY A 91 33.62 22.23 13.74
N LEU A 92 32.33 21.85 13.71
CA LEU A 92 31.86 20.64 13.00
C LEU A 92 31.32 20.93 11.61
N VAL A 93 30.51 21.99 11.48
CA VAL A 93 29.79 22.33 10.25
C VAL A 93 30.04 23.78 9.84
N CYS A 94 29.96 24.03 8.54
CA CYS A 94 30.02 25.36 7.96
C CYS A 94 28.78 25.57 7.10
N GLU A 95 28.15 26.74 7.25
CA GLU A 95 27.15 27.20 6.31
C GLU A 95 27.86 27.83 5.12
N ILE A 96 27.34 27.59 3.92
CA ILE A 96 27.87 28.10 2.67
C ILE A 96 26.77 28.92 2.04
N ARG A 97 27.05 30.20 1.80
CA ARG A 97 26.19 31.11 1.06
C ARG A 97 26.72 31.24 -0.36
N VAL A 98 25.82 31.08 -1.33
CA VAL A 98 26.12 31.23 -2.76
C VAL A 98 25.25 32.36 -3.28
N ASP A 99 25.86 33.48 -3.63
CA ASP A 99 25.19 34.60 -4.28
C ASP A 99 25.12 34.32 -5.80
N VAL A 100 23.94 34.50 -6.41
CA VAL A 100 23.59 34.05 -7.76
C VAL A 100 23.03 35.24 -8.54
N LYS A 101 23.40 35.36 -9.82
CA LYS A 101 22.88 36.39 -10.75
C LYS A 101 22.15 35.81 -11.96
N ASN A 102 21.77 34.54 -11.88
CA ASN A 102 21.06 33.84 -12.95
C ASN A 102 19.57 34.18 -12.93
N GLU A 103 19.07 34.65 -14.08
CA GLU A 103 17.68 35.11 -14.19
C GLU A 103 16.67 33.97 -14.02
N GLU A 104 16.98 32.78 -14.55
CA GLU A 104 16.10 31.62 -14.40
C GLU A 104 15.97 31.22 -12.93
N TYR A 105 17.08 31.16 -12.19
CA TYR A 105 17.07 30.93 -10.74
C TYR A 105 16.21 31.95 -9.99
N ARG A 106 16.34 33.23 -10.34
CA ARG A 106 15.58 34.31 -9.72
C ARG A 106 14.07 34.10 -9.90
N ILE A 107 13.63 33.87 -11.14
CA ILE A 107 12.23 33.61 -11.50
C ILE A 107 11.68 32.39 -10.76
N TYR A 108 12.42 31.28 -10.77
CA TYR A 108 11.96 30.04 -10.12
C TYR A 108 11.94 30.14 -8.59
N THR A 109 12.86 30.91 -8.01
CA THR A 109 12.88 31.17 -6.57
C THR A 109 11.69 32.04 -6.14
N GLU A 110 11.38 33.11 -6.86
CA GLU A 110 10.21 33.95 -6.57
C GLU A 110 8.91 33.18 -6.70
N CYS A 111 8.77 32.40 -7.79
CA CYS A 111 7.61 31.54 -8.00
C CYS A 111 7.47 30.51 -6.87
N PHE A 112 8.55 29.81 -6.55
CA PHE A 112 8.57 28.81 -5.47
C PHE A 112 8.21 29.41 -4.12
N ASN A 113 8.79 30.56 -3.75
CA ASN A 113 8.49 31.24 -2.50
C ASN A 113 7.00 31.63 -2.43
N LYS A 114 6.41 32.14 -3.51
CA LYS A 114 4.98 32.47 -3.57
C LYS A 114 4.10 31.23 -3.39
N GLU A 115 4.39 30.15 -4.12
CA GLU A 115 3.60 28.91 -4.06
C GLU A 115 3.74 28.23 -2.68
N TYR A 116 4.94 28.20 -2.12
CA TYR A 116 5.19 27.60 -0.81
C TYR A 116 4.60 28.42 0.33
N MET A 117 4.64 29.76 0.26
CA MET A 117 3.95 30.62 1.23
C MET A 117 2.44 30.42 1.17
N ASN A 118 1.85 30.31 -0.02
CA ASN A 118 0.43 29.97 -0.15
C ASN A 118 0.09 28.62 0.50
N TYR A 119 0.93 27.60 0.30
CA TYR A 119 0.78 26.32 1.01
C TYR A 119 0.84 26.48 2.53
N ILE A 120 1.77 27.29 3.05
CA ILE A 120 1.88 27.56 4.50
C ILE A 120 0.62 28.23 5.03
N TYR A 121 0.12 29.27 4.36
CA TYR A 121 -1.13 29.94 4.75
C TYR A 121 -2.30 28.97 4.78
N LEU A 122 -2.49 28.19 3.72
CA LEU A 122 -3.52 27.15 3.69
C LEU A 122 -3.35 26.11 4.82
N LYS A 123 -2.12 25.75 5.18
CA LYS A 123 -1.89 24.76 6.25
C LYS A 123 -2.14 25.31 7.67
N LEU A 124 -2.00 26.63 7.85
CA LEU A 124 -2.19 27.30 9.14
C LEU A 124 -3.63 27.76 9.36
N ASP A 125 -4.27 28.28 8.32
CA ASP A 125 -5.53 29.01 8.44
C ASP A 125 -6.75 28.16 8.02
N GLU A 126 -6.56 27.11 7.22
CA GLU A 126 -7.64 26.29 6.66
C GLU A 126 -7.67 24.86 7.21
N THR A 127 -8.81 24.18 7.03
CA THR A 127 -8.92 22.75 7.33
C THR A 127 -8.13 21.91 6.32
N GLU A 128 -7.82 20.64 6.66
CA GLU A 128 -7.12 19.74 5.72
C GLU A 128 -7.91 19.52 4.42
N ALA A 129 -9.25 19.53 4.51
CA ALA A 129 -10.14 19.36 3.37
C ALA A 129 -10.13 20.59 2.46
N ASP A 130 -10.18 21.81 3.03
CA ASP A 130 -10.16 23.06 2.28
C ASP A 130 -8.79 23.31 1.63
N MET A 131 -7.70 23.01 2.34
CA MET A 131 -6.36 22.99 1.76
C MET A 131 -6.29 22.01 0.58
N SER A 132 -6.82 20.78 0.73
CA SER A 132 -6.82 19.78 -0.35
C SER A 132 -7.65 20.24 -1.55
N LYS A 133 -8.78 20.91 -1.30
CA LYS A 133 -9.60 21.52 -2.36
C LYS A 133 -8.84 22.58 -3.12
N ALA A 134 -8.19 23.51 -2.42
CA ALA A 134 -7.42 24.59 -3.02
C ALA A 134 -6.22 24.08 -3.84
N LEU A 135 -5.52 23.04 -3.37
CA LEU A 135 -4.30 22.54 -4.00
C LEU A 135 -4.54 21.54 -5.14
N VAL A 136 -5.55 20.67 -4.99
CA VAL A 136 -5.75 19.54 -5.91
C VAL A 136 -7.18 19.39 -6.43
N GLY A 137 -8.08 20.32 -6.12
CA GLY A 137 -9.49 20.23 -6.54
C GLY A 137 -10.26 19.13 -5.84
N TYR A 138 -9.80 18.69 -4.66
CA TYR A 138 -10.49 17.71 -3.85
C TYR A 138 -11.89 18.20 -3.45
N PRO A 139 -12.95 17.37 -3.58
CA PRO A 139 -14.33 17.79 -3.34
C PRO A 139 -14.66 17.81 -1.84
N SER A 140 -14.13 18.79 -1.10
CA SER A 140 -14.30 18.90 0.36
C SER A 140 -15.77 18.96 0.78
N GLU A 141 -16.65 19.50 -0.06
CA GLU A 141 -18.10 19.54 0.20
C GLU A 141 -18.76 18.17 0.33
N LYS A 142 -18.13 17.09 -0.18
CA LYS A 142 -18.66 15.73 -0.12
C LYS A 142 -18.24 14.97 1.15
N GLU A 143 -17.38 15.54 1.99
CA GLU A 143 -16.87 14.87 3.20
C GLU A 143 -17.92 14.66 4.30
N GLN A 144 -19.08 15.31 4.20
CA GLN A 144 -20.17 15.19 5.17
C GLN A 144 -21.20 14.11 4.82
N THR A 145 -21.04 13.42 3.68
CA THR A 145 -21.95 12.36 3.25
C THR A 145 -21.43 10.99 3.69
N TYR A 146 -22.19 10.36 4.59
CA TYR A 146 -21.92 9.02 5.11
C TYR A 146 -23.17 8.16 5.02
N SER A 147 -22.98 6.89 4.68
CA SER A 147 -24.00 5.86 4.77
C SER A 147 -24.01 5.20 6.14
N ASP A 148 -25.19 4.93 6.71
CA ASP A 148 -25.30 4.36 8.07
C ASP A 148 -24.79 2.91 8.23
N THR A 149 -24.46 2.24 7.12
CA THR A 149 -23.97 0.85 7.14
C THR A 149 -23.01 0.60 5.98
N LEU A 150 -22.04 -0.30 6.14
CA LEU A 150 -21.17 -0.76 5.05
C LEU A 150 -21.97 -1.29 3.84
N LYS A 151 -23.13 -1.92 4.06
CA LYS A 151 -23.98 -2.41 2.95
C LYS A 151 -24.55 -1.25 2.13
N LYS A 152 -25.12 -0.23 2.79
CA LYS A 152 -25.63 0.98 2.12
C LYS A 152 -24.50 1.76 1.43
N GLN A 153 -23.37 1.89 2.11
CA GLN A 153 -22.19 2.57 1.58
C GLN A 153 -21.73 1.94 0.26
N ARG A 154 -21.58 0.61 0.23
CA ARG A 154 -21.21 -0.13 -0.98
C ARG A 154 -22.23 0.03 -2.10
N ALA A 155 -23.52 -0.02 -1.76
CA ALA A 155 -24.60 0.16 -2.73
C ALA A 155 -24.60 1.55 -3.38
N ALA A 156 -24.06 2.56 -2.71
CA ALA A 156 -23.93 3.92 -3.25
C ALA A 156 -22.72 4.11 -4.19
N TRP A 157 -21.73 3.20 -4.15
CA TRP A 157 -20.56 3.27 -5.02
C TRP A 157 -20.90 2.84 -6.45
N THR A 158 -20.18 3.37 -7.43
CA THR A 158 -20.31 2.93 -8.82
C THR A 158 -19.92 1.46 -8.91
N GLN A 159 -20.83 0.63 -9.42
CA GLN A 159 -20.65 -0.81 -9.56
C GLN A 159 -20.76 -1.21 -11.03
N VAL A 160 -20.05 -2.27 -11.41
CA VAL A 160 -20.28 -2.92 -12.71
C VAL A 160 -21.72 -3.48 -12.80
N PRO A 161 -22.31 -3.54 -14.01
CA PRO A 161 -23.65 -4.12 -14.19
C PRO A 161 -23.76 -5.56 -13.67
N ASN A 162 -24.97 -5.98 -13.28
CA ASN A 162 -25.20 -7.31 -12.69
C ASN A 162 -24.80 -8.46 -13.64
N GLU A 163 -24.95 -8.26 -14.95
CA GLU A 163 -24.54 -9.22 -15.97
C GLU A 163 -23.02 -9.44 -15.95
N ALA A 164 -22.25 -8.35 -15.80
CA ALA A 164 -20.80 -8.41 -15.69
C ALA A 164 -20.36 -9.08 -14.38
N LYS A 165 -21.05 -8.80 -13.27
CA LYS A 165 -20.79 -9.48 -11.99
C LYS A 165 -21.04 -10.97 -12.07
N LYS A 166 -22.12 -11.39 -12.73
CA LYS A 166 -22.43 -12.81 -12.94
C LYS A 166 -21.33 -13.51 -13.72
N SER A 167 -20.95 -12.96 -14.88
CA SER A 167 -19.87 -13.49 -15.70
C SER A 167 -18.55 -13.59 -14.92
N LEU A 168 -18.26 -12.56 -14.12
CA LEU A 168 -17.06 -12.54 -13.29
C LEU A 168 -17.12 -13.58 -12.15
N ALA A 169 -18.28 -13.75 -11.49
CA ALA A 169 -18.50 -14.76 -10.47
C ALA A 169 -18.26 -16.19 -11.02
N GLU A 170 -18.70 -16.46 -12.25
CA GLU A 170 -18.46 -17.72 -12.96
C GLU A 170 -16.97 -17.95 -13.29
N ARG A 171 -16.16 -16.90 -13.26
CA ARG A 171 -14.70 -16.94 -13.46
C ARG A 171 -13.90 -16.98 -12.15
N VAL A 172 -14.53 -16.78 -10.99
CA VAL A 172 -13.84 -16.81 -9.69
C VAL A 172 -13.26 -18.20 -9.42
N ASP A 173 -11.96 -18.23 -9.18
CA ASP A 173 -11.23 -19.45 -8.85
C ASP A 173 -11.18 -19.69 -7.34
N GLY A 174 -11.20 -18.64 -6.52
CA GLY A 174 -11.12 -18.77 -5.06
C GLY A 174 -11.85 -17.69 -4.28
N ILE A 175 -12.07 -17.95 -3.00
CA ILE A 175 -12.70 -17.01 -2.06
C ILE A 175 -11.87 -16.86 -0.79
N GLU A 176 -11.95 -15.68 -0.16
CA GLU A 176 -11.26 -15.40 1.11
C GLU A 176 -12.13 -15.75 2.31
N LEU A 177 -11.59 -16.61 3.18
CA LEU A 177 -12.05 -16.86 4.52
C LEU A 177 -11.05 -16.16 5.44
N ASP A 178 -11.36 -14.93 5.82
CA ASP A 178 -10.38 -14.01 6.42
C ASP A 178 -10.66 -13.69 7.91
N ASN A 179 -11.66 -14.33 8.50
CA ASN A 179 -12.09 -14.08 9.86
C ASN A 179 -12.82 -15.28 10.50
N PRO A 180 -12.95 -15.30 11.85
CA PRO A 180 -13.58 -16.39 12.59
C PRO A 180 -15.00 -16.76 12.18
N ALA A 181 -15.83 -15.78 11.78
CA ALA A 181 -17.21 -16.05 11.40
C ALA A 181 -17.27 -16.87 10.10
N TRP A 182 -16.36 -16.63 9.16
CA TRP A 182 -16.26 -17.42 7.93
C TRP A 182 -15.78 -18.84 8.19
N TYR A 183 -14.80 -19.01 9.07
CA TYR A 183 -14.33 -20.34 9.45
C TYR A 183 -15.46 -21.17 10.07
N GLN A 184 -16.20 -20.59 11.02
CA GLN A 184 -17.33 -21.25 11.65
C GLN A 184 -18.47 -21.54 10.67
N ALA A 185 -18.82 -20.59 9.80
CA ALA A 185 -19.85 -20.77 8.79
C ALA A 185 -19.50 -21.90 7.81
N TYR A 186 -18.24 -21.99 7.37
CA TYR A 186 -17.78 -23.06 6.50
C TYR A 186 -17.82 -24.42 7.20
N LEU A 187 -17.36 -24.50 8.45
CA LEU A 187 -17.32 -25.77 9.20
C LEU A 187 -18.72 -26.29 9.55
N SER A 188 -19.69 -25.40 9.77
CA SER A 188 -21.04 -25.76 10.23
C SER A 188 -22.04 -26.06 9.10
N LYS A 189 -21.65 -25.89 7.83
CA LYS A 189 -22.56 -25.99 6.68
C LYS A 189 -22.03 -26.93 5.59
N PRO A 190 -22.94 -27.63 4.87
CA PRO A 190 -22.60 -28.23 3.60
C PRO A 190 -21.98 -27.21 2.65
N LEU A 191 -21.03 -27.63 1.82
CA LEU A 191 -20.26 -26.74 0.93
C LEU A 191 -21.18 -25.83 0.10
N LYS A 192 -22.22 -26.39 -0.51
CA LYS A 192 -23.16 -25.66 -1.35
C LYS A 192 -23.87 -24.53 -0.60
N ASP A 193 -24.40 -24.82 0.58
CA ASP A 193 -25.10 -23.85 1.41
C ASP A 193 -24.15 -22.75 1.90
N PHE A 194 -22.90 -23.13 2.20
CA PHE A 194 -21.85 -22.18 2.54
C PHE A 194 -21.53 -21.22 1.38
N ILE A 195 -21.38 -21.73 0.15
CA ILE A 195 -21.12 -20.89 -1.02
C ILE A 195 -22.27 -19.93 -1.28
N SER A 196 -23.52 -20.39 -1.21
CA SER A 196 -24.68 -19.50 -1.34
C SER A 196 -24.66 -18.39 -0.27
N LEU A 197 -24.41 -18.76 0.99
CA LEU A 197 -24.29 -17.79 2.08
C LEU A 197 -23.15 -16.77 1.84
N TYR A 198 -22.00 -17.21 1.34
CA TYR A 198 -20.86 -16.34 1.09
C TYR A 198 -21.21 -15.25 0.07
N TRP A 199 -21.79 -15.65 -1.07
CA TRP A 199 -22.20 -14.73 -2.12
C TRP A 199 -23.35 -13.82 -1.69
N GLU A 200 -24.37 -14.34 -1.01
CA GLU A 200 -25.48 -13.54 -0.49
C GLU A 200 -24.99 -12.45 0.48
N SER A 201 -24.07 -12.82 1.38
CA SER A 201 -23.56 -11.91 2.40
C SER A 201 -22.64 -10.82 1.83
N SER A 202 -22.04 -11.06 0.66
CA SER A 202 -21.24 -10.06 -0.04
C SER A 202 -22.03 -8.80 -0.39
N GLY A 203 -23.34 -8.95 -0.67
CA GLY A 203 -24.15 -7.89 -1.27
C GLY A 203 -23.67 -7.45 -2.67
N TRP A 204 -22.73 -8.18 -3.27
CA TRP A 204 -22.16 -7.87 -4.57
C TRP A 204 -23.04 -8.44 -5.69
N ILE A 205 -23.56 -9.66 -5.52
CA ILE A 205 -24.48 -10.33 -6.44
C ILE A 205 -25.89 -10.33 -5.84
N ASP A 206 -26.92 -10.14 -6.68
CA ASP A 206 -28.32 -10.32 -6.28
C ASP A 206 -28.58 -11.75 -5.78
N ILE A 207 -29.45 -11.93 -4.80
CA ILE A 207 -29.79 -13.26 -4.25
C ILE A 207 -30.30 -14.22 -5.32
N ASP A 208 -31.05 -13.75 -6.31
CA ASP A 208 -31.57 -14.61 -7.38
C ASP A 208 -30.48 -15.00 -8.37
N LEU A 209 -29.46 -14.16 -8.54
CA LEU A 209 -28.25 -14.48 -9.29
C LEU A 209 -27.31 -15.41 -8.51
N CYS A 210 -27.24 -15.30 -7.17
CA CYS A 210 -26.47 -16.21 -6.31
C CYS A 210 -26.95 -17.66 -6.46
N LYS A 211 -28.27 -17.85 -6.57
CA LYS A 211 -28.91 -19.14 -6.84
C LYS A 211 -28.66 -19.69 -8.24
N ILE A 212 -27.99 -18.95 -9.13
CA ILE A 212 -27.67 -19.39 -10.50
C ILE A 212 -26.16 -19.57 -10.68
N ALA A 213 -25.34 -18.78 -9.96
CA ALA A 213 -23.87 -18.78 -10.03
C ALA A 213 -23.20 -19.95 -9.29
N TRP A 214 -23.73 -21.18 -9.42
CA TRP A 214 -23.38 -22.41 -8.67
C TRP A 214 -21.94 -22.94 -8.85
N ARG A 215 -21.01 -22.13 -9.33
CA ARG A 215 -19.62 -22.52 -9.40
C ARG A 215 -19.02 -22.57 -8.00
N VAL A 216 -18.65 -23.77 -7.59
CA VAL A 216 -17.82 -23.99 -6.40
C VAL A 216 -16.40 -23.49 -6.72
N PRO A 217 -15.86 -22.52 -5.97
CA PRO A 217 -14.48 -22.07 -6.14
C PRO A 217 -13.52 -23.23 -5.87
N LYS A 218 -12.38 -23.26 -6.57
CA LYS A 218 -11.35 -24.29 -6.41
C LYS A 218 -10.45 -24.05 -5.19
N TYR A 219 -10.32 -22.80 -4.76
CA TYR A 219 -9.37 -22.39 -3.72
C TYR A 219 -10.05 -21.65 -2.58
N PHE A 220 -9.80 -22.07 -1.34
CA PHE A 220 -10.19 -21.30 -0.16
C PHE A 220 -8.95 -20.68 0.47
N TYR A 221 -8.93 -19.35 0.52
CA TYR A 221 -7.87 -18.56 1.12
C TYR A 221 -8.18 -18.40 2.61
N ILE A 222 -7.55 -19.22 3.44
CA ILE A 222 -7.80 -19.34 4.88
C ILE A 222 -6.77 -18.50 5.63
N GLY A 223 -7.23 -17.50 6.37
CA GLY A 223 -6.37 -16.59 7.11
C GLY A 223 -6.50 -15.16 6.61
N ASN A 224 -5.77 -14.25 7.25
CA ASN A 224 -5.87 -12.82 6.99
C ASN A 224 -4.49 -12.24 6.68
N ALA A 225 -4.37 -11.49 5.59
CA ALA A 225 -3.09 -10.88 5.18
C ALA A 225 -2.68 -9.69 6.08
N TYR A 226 -3.59 -9.15 6.89
CA TYR A 226 -3.43 -7.86 7.56
C TYR A 226 -3.42 -7.96 9.08
N CYS A 227 -4.00 -9.00 9.66
CA CYS A 227 -4.10 -9.17 11.11
C CYS A 227 -3.82 -10.61 11.53
N PHE A 228 -2.75 -10.81 12.29
CA PHE A 228 -2.35 -12.12 12.80
C PHE A 228 -3.39 -12.76 13.73
N HIS A 229 -4.11 -11.96 14.52
CA HIS A 229 -5.13 -12.45 15.45
C HIS A 229 -6.36 -13.07 14.76
N LEU A 230 -6.55 -12.82 13.46
CA LEU A 230 -7.65 -13.41 12.68
C LEU A 230 -7.28 -14.73 11.99
N PHE A 231 -6.04 -15.19 12.15
CA PHE A 231 -5.67 -16.52 11.68
C PHE A 231 -6.39 -17.60 12.51
N PRO A 232 -6.87 -18.71 11.91
CA PRO A 232 -7.60 -19.72 12.66
C PRO A 232 -6.79 -20.28 13.83
N LYS A 233 -7.48 -20.58 14.94
CA LYS A 233 -6.89 -21.35 16.04
C LYS A 233 -6.52 -22.75 15.55
N LYS A 234 -5.55 -23.41 16.22
CA LYS A 234 -5.04 -24.74 15.83
C LYS A 234 -6.13 -25.75 15.46
N THR A 235 -7.07 -26.02 16.37
CA THR A 235 -8.15 -26.99 16.16
C THR A 235 -9.09 -26.60 15.02
N GLN A 236 -9.33 -25.30 14.85
CA GLN A 236 -10.13 -24.78 13.75
C GLN A 236 -9.42 -24.93 12.41
N LEU A 237 -8.11 -24.67 12.35
CA LEU A 237 -7.29 -24.88 11.16
C LEU A 237 -7.30 -26.35 10.73
N GLU A 238 -7.08 -27.28 11.68
CA GLU A 238 -7.12 -28.73 11.41
C GLU A 238 -8.46 -29.14 10.81
N ALA A 239 -9.57 -28.71 11.43
CA ALA A 239 -10.90 -28.98 10.92
C ALA A 239 -11.14 -28.40 9.53
N MET A 240 -10.63 -27.19 9.25
CA MET A 240 -10.75 -26.56 7.93
C MET A 240 -9.93 -27.30 6.87
N LEU A 241 -8.73 -27.79 7.20
CA LEU A 241 -7.90 -28.57 6.29
C LEU A 241 -8.56 -29.91 5.93
N GLU A 242 -9.10 -30.63 6.92
CA GLU A 242 -9.84 -31.87 6.65
C GLU A 242 -11.13 -31.63 5.85
N LYS A 243 -11.87 -30.57 6.18
CA LYS A 243 -13.10 -30.25 5.44
C LYS A 243 -12.81 -29.83 4.00
N THR A 244 -11.81 -29.00 3.76
CA THR A 244 -11.40 -28.62 2.39
C THR A 244 -10.96 -29.83 1.58
N TRP A 245 -10.21 -30.76 2.18
CA TRP A 245 -9.88 -32.03 1.55
C TRP A 245 -11.12 -32.85 1.15
N SER A 246 -12.06 -33.02 2.07
CA SER A 246 -13.32 -33.74 1.82
C SER A 246 -14.20 -33.05 0.77
N ASP A 247 -14.22 -31.72 0.77
CA ASP A 247 -14.99 -30.91 -0.17
C ASP A 247 -14.28 -30.74 -1.53
N HIS A 248 -13.10 -31.38 -1.72
CA HIS A 248 -12.24 -31.23 -2.91
C HIS A 248 -11.87 -29.78 -3.24
N ILE A 249 -11.68 -28.97 -2.20
CA ILE A 249 -11.21 -27.60 -2.26
C ILE A 249 -9.73 -27.56 -1.90
N PHE A 250 -8.93 -26.81 -2.67
CA PHE A 250 -7.52 -26.61 -2.36
C PHE A 250 -7.36 -25.51 -1.29
N PRO A 251 -6.82 -25.82 -0.09
CA PRO A 251 -6.59 -24.80 0.93
C PRO A 251 -5.37 -23.93 0.58
N VAL A 252 -5.50 -22.62 0.77
CA VAL A 252 -4.41 -21.66 0.65
C VAL A 252 -4.30 -20.91 1.99
N CYS A 253 -3.22 -21.09 2.74
CA CYS A 253 -3.05 -20.44 4.04
C CYS A 253 -2.45 -19.04 3.89
N VAL A 254 -3.13 -18.02 4.39
CA VAL A 254 -2.74 -16.62 4.27
C VAL A 254 -2.20 -16.09 5.59
N PHE A 255 -0.93 -15.69 5.59
CA PHE A 255 -0.27 -15.18 6.79
C PHE A 255 -0.12 -13.66 6.74
N ALA A 256 -0.50 -13.00 7.83
CA ALA A 256 -0.13 -11.62 8.11
C ALA A 256 1.37 -11.52 8.44
N PRO A 257 1.96 -10.31 8.45
CA PRO A 257 3.28 -10.09 9.01
C PRO A 257 3.34 -10.56 10.47
N VAL A 258 4.45 -11.21 10.82
CA VAL A 258 4.63 -11.90 12.10
C VAL A 258 5.56 -11.07 12.99
N GLU A 259 5.14 -10.81 14.23
CA GLU A 259 6.04 -10.24 15.24
C GLU A 259 6.97 -11.32 15.81
N GLU A 260 8.18 -10.96 16.21
CA GLU A 260 9.17 -11.90 16.74
C GLU A 260 8.65 -12.72 17.94
N LYS A 261 7.80 -12.11 18.78
CA LYS A 261 7.14 -12.79 19.92
C LYS A 261 6.26 -13.98 19.50
N ASP A 262 5.71 -13.94 18.29
CA ASP A 262 4.79 -14.95 17.75
C ASP A 262 5.51 -16.03 16.92
N LEU A 263 6.84 -15.99 16.85
CA LEU A 263 7.64 -16.91 16.05
C LEU A 263 7.41 -18.38 16.43
N ILE A 264 7.36 -18.69 17.73
CA ILE A 264 7.11 -20.06 18.23
C ILE A 264 5.76 -20.57 17.72
N LYS A 265 4.72 -19.73 17.81
CA LYS A 265 3.37 -20.05 17.35
C LYS A 265 3.34 -20.29 15.84
N ILE A 266 4.08 -19.51 15.05
CA ILE A 266 4.20 -19.75 13.60
C ILE A 266 4.91 -21.06 13.29
N GLU A 267 5.97 -21.41 14.02
CA GLU A 267 6.66 -22.68 13.82
C GLU A 267 5.76 -23.89 14.10
N GLU A 268 4.92 -23.80 15.14
CA GLU A 268 3.91 -24.82 15.43
C GLU A 268 2.87 -24.95 14.32
N ILE A 269 2.38 -23.82 13.79
CA ILE A 269 1.43 -23.81 12.66
C ILE A 269 2.08 -24.41 11.40
N LEU A 270 3.32 -24.03 11.08
CA LEU A 270 4.04 -24.57 9.93
C LEU A 270 4.30 -26.07 10.08
N LYS A 271 4.62 -26.53 11.29
CA LYS A 271 4.78 -27.96 11.58
C LYS A 271 3.47 -28.70 11.34
N LEU A 272 2.35 -28.20 11.85
CA LEU A 272 1.03 -28.78 11.62
C LEU A 272 0.70 -28.88 10.13
N LEU A 273 0.92 -27.80 9.37
CA LEU A 273 0.70 -27.79 7.92
C LEU A 273 1.61 -28.78 7.19
N SER A 274 2.87 -28.89 7.61
CA SER A 274 3.84 -29.84 7.06
C SER A 274 3.40 -31.29 7.32
N ASP A 275 3.07 -31.61 8.57
CA ASP A 275 2.61 -32.94 8.97
C ASP A 275 1.34 -33.33 8.19
N TRP A 276 0.40 -32.39 8.02
CA TRP A 276 -0.80 -32.58 7.21
C TRP A 276 -0.48 -32.84 5.73
N CYS A 277 0.41 -32.03 5.13
CA CYS A 277 0.86 -32.19 3.74
C CYS A 277 1.48 -33.57 3.51
N GLN A 278 2.32 -34.02 4.44
CA GLN A 278 2.95 -35.35 4.39
C GLN A 278 1.90 -36.46 4.47
N ASN A 279 0.97 -36.36 5.42
CA ASN A 279 -0.09 -37.36 5.61
C ASN A 279 -1.00 -37.52 4.38
N LYS A 280 -1.32 -36.42 3.69
CA LYS A 280 -2.17 -36.42 2.50
C LYS A 280 -1.38 -36.58 1.18
N CYS A 281 -0.04 -36.62 1.24
CA CYS A 281 0.85 -36.61 0.08
C CYS A 281 0.60 -35.43 -0.88
N VAL A 282 0.38 -34.22 -0.33
CA VAL A 282 0.13 -33.00 -1.10
C VAL A 282 1.02 -31.85 -0.64
N LYS A 283 1.02 -30.74 -1.38
CA LYS A 283 1.63 -29.46 -0.95
C LYS A 283 0.56 -28.39 -0.86
N THR A 284 0.36 -27.84 0.32
CA THR A 284 -0.49 -26.64 0.52
C THR A 284 0.23 -25.39 0.05
N GLU A 285 -0.55 -24.40 -0.39
CA GLU A 285 -0.04 -23.07 -0.77
C GLU A 285 -0.05 -22.12 0.43
N LEU A 286 1.06 -21.42 0.66
CA LEU A 286 1.18 -20.38 1.69
C LEU A 286 1.38 -19.02 1.03
N VAL A 287 0.50 -18.08 1.35
CA VAL A 287 0.63 -16.66 0.97
C VAL A 287 1.40 -15.94 2.07
N ILE A 288 2.61 -15.48 1.73
CA ILE A 288 3.56 -14.89 2.68
C ILE A 288 3.60 -13.38 2.51
N ASN A 289 3.35 -12.65 3.60
CA ASN A 289 3.40 -11.17 3.64
C ASN A 289 4.60 -10.63 4.42
N ASP A 290 5.55 -11.49 4.80
CA ASP A 290 6.75 -11.14 5.56
C ASP A 290 8.00 -11.89 5.07
N TRP A 291 9.12 -11.18 4.95
CA TRP A 291 10.39 -11.77 4.50
C TRP A 291 11.04 -12.66 5.55
N GLY A 292 10.80 -12.38 6.83
CA GLY A 292 11.25 -13.24 7.93
C GLY A 292 10.63 -14.64 7.81
N MET A 293 9.32 -14.69 7.58
CA MET A 293 8.60 -15.94 7.36
C MET A 293 9.06 -16.68 6.09
N ALA A 294 9.32 -15.97 4.98
CA ALA A 294 9.89 -16.57 3.78
C ALA A 294 11.27 -17.21 4.06
N GLY A 295 12.12 -16.52 4.83
CA GLY A 295 13.43 -17.04 5.27
C GLY A 295 13.31 -18.26 6.18
N LEU A 296 12.36 -18.23 7.13
CA LEU A 296 12.07 -19.33 8.05
C LEU A 296 11.66 -20.60 7.28
N ILE A 297 10.67 -20.48 6.40
CA ILE A 297 10.16 -21.61 5.59
C ILE A 297 11.28 -22.18 4.73
N ARG A 298 12.07 -21.33 4.06
CA ARG A 298 13.19 -21.78 3.24
C ARG A 298 14.21 -22.60 4.05
N LYS A 299 14.47 -22.21 5.30
CA LYS A 299 15.45 -22.88 6.16
C LYS A 299 14.92 -24.18 6.77
N LYS A 300 13.67 -24.18 7.28
CA LYS A 300 13.12 -25.30 8.07
C LYS A 300 12.24 -26.27 7.26
N TYR A 301 11.59 -25.78 6.21
CA TYR A 301 10.61 -26.54 5.43
C TYR A 301 10.90 -26.45 3.91
N PRO A 302 12.14 -26.72 3.46
CA PRO A 302 12.52 -26.56 2.06
C PRO A 302 11.65 -27.44 1.15
N ASN A 303 11.05 -26.83 0.12
CA ASN A 303 10.22 -27.48 -0.89
C ASN A 303 8.97 -28.23 -0.37
N GLN A 304 8.56 -28.04 0.89
CA GLN A 304 7.37 -28.71 1.43
C GLN A 304 6.06 -27.99 1.09
N PHE A 305 6.13 -26.68 0.82
CA PHE A 305 4.98 -25.84 0.49
C PHE A 305 5.11 -25.20 -0.89
N LEU A 306 3.97 -24.85 -1.48
CA LEU A 306 3.92 -23.88 -2.58
C LEU A 306 3.90 -22.47 -1.98
N LEU A 307 4.69 -21.55 -2.51
CA LEU A 307 4.80 -20.20 -1.94
C LEU A 307 4.30 -19.13 -2.91
N THR A 308 3.45 -18.25 -2.35
CA THR A 308 2.89 -17.08 -3.02
C THR A 308 3.34 -15.82 -2.31
N LEU A 309 3.89 -14.86 -3.06
CA LEU A 309 4.21 -13.53 -2.54
C LEU A 309 2.91 -12.76 -2.31
N GLY A 310 2.61 -12.40 -1.06
CA GLY A 310 1.35 -11.76 -0.68
C GLY A 310 1.24 -10.28 -1.05
N CYS A 311 0.01 -9.76 -0.96
CA CYS A 311 -0.38 -8.40 -1.37
C CYS A 311 0.37 -7.27 -0.65
N LEU A 312 0.91 -7.54 0.55
CA LEU A 312 1.72 -6.57 1.29
C LEU A 312 3.16 -6.49 0.79
N LEU A 313 3.67 -7.57 0.18
CA LEU A 313 4.99 -7.60 -0.43
C LEU A 313 4.96 -7.24 -1.92
N SER A 314 3.85 -7.44 -2.63
CA SER A 314 3.64 -6.90 -3.98
C SER A 314 3.31 -5.40 -3.91
N LYS A 315 4.32 -4.54 -4.05
CA LYS A 315 4.13 -3.10 -3.85
C LYS A 315 3.49 -2.51 -5.10
N GLN A 316 2.41 -1.78 -4.87
CA GLN A 316 1.69 -0.98 -5.85
C GLN A 316 1.25 0.29 -5.13
N ARG A 317 1.22 1.41 -5.85
CA ARG A 317 0.56 2.62 -5.36
C ARG A 317 -0.95 2.38 -5.48
N ARG A 318 -1.66 2.49 -4.38
CA ARG A 318 -3.08 2.16 -4.31
C ARG A 318 -3.75 3.12 -3.34
N ASP A 319 -4.51 4.09 -3.84
CA ASP A 319 -5.27 5.00 -3.00
C ASP A 319 -6.39 5.62 -3.86
N THR A 320 -7.65 5.51 -3.40
CA THR A 320 -8.81 6.04 -4.13
C THR A 320 -8.75 7.56 -4.32
N ARG A 321 -7.97 8.26 -3.48
CA ARG A 321 -7.77 9.71 -3.55
C ARG A 321 -6.75 10.12 -4.60
N MET A 322 -6.00 9.19 -5.20
CA MET A 322 -5.07 9.52 -6.28
C MET A 322 -5.77 10.13 -7.50
N ASN A 323 -7.06 9.85 -7.70
CA ASN A 323 -7.86 10.48 -8.74
C ASN A 323 -7.96 12.01 -8.56
N TYR A 324 -7.85 12.53 -7.34
CA TYR A 324 -7.84 13.98 -7.07
C TYR A 324 -6.44 14.56 -7.14
N VAL A 325 -5.41 13.73 -6.98
CA VAL A 325 -4.04 14.14 -7.21
C VAL A 325 -3.80 14.13 -8.72
N ASN A 326 -4.40 15.12 -9.42
CA ASN A 326 -4.14 15.67 -10.78
C ASN A 326 -2.67 15.58 -11.28
N ARG A 327 -2.15 14.37 -11.45
CA ARG A 327 -0.96 14.07 -12.25
C ARG A 327 -1.49 13.70 -13.62
N ASN A 328 -0.83 14.12 -14.71
CA ASN A 328 -1.22 13.73 -16.07
C ASN A 328 -1.64 12.24 -16.08
N ASP A 329 -2.91 11.95 -16.37
CA ASP A 329 -3.53 10.63 -16.16
C ASP A 329 -2.75 9.48 -16.82
N ASN A 330 -1.99 9.80 -17.87
CA ASN A 330 -1.09 8.88 -18.56
C ASN A 330 0.11 8.37 -17.73
N GLU A 331 0.47 9.02 -16.62
CA GLU A 331 1.58 8.58 -15.76
C GLU A 331 1.13 7.61 -14.66
N LEU A 332 -0.12 7.73 -14.17
CA LEU A 332 -0.66 6.82 -13.15
C LEU A 332 -0.88 5.41 -13.70
N SER A 333 -1.33 5.31 -14.96
CA SER A 333 -1.51 4.03 -15.67
C SER A 333 -0.19 3.33 -16.02
N LYS A 334 0.95 4.01 -15.91
CA LYS A 334 2.29 3.45 -16.16
C LYS A 334 3.01 2.99 -14.89
N GLU A 335 2.40 3.15 -13.71
CA GLU A 335 3.06 2.79 -12.45
C GLU A 335 3.21 1.28 -12.32
N LYS A 336 4.44 0.82 -12.51
CA LYS A 336 4.82 -0.59 -12.40
C LYS A 336 5.04 -1.01 -10.96
N SER A 337 4.60 -2.21 -10.63
CA SER A 337 5.04 -2.92 -9.43
C SER A 337 6.50 -3.30 -9.57
N GLN A 338 7.20 -3.50 -8.44
CA GLN A 338 8.55 -4.08 -8.50
C GLN A 338 8.55 -5.48 -9.12
N VAL A 339 7.41 -6.17 -9.10
CA VAL A 339 7.21 -7.49 -9.72
C VAL A 339 7.18 -7.41 -11.25
N ASP A 340 6.95 -6.24 -11.85
CA ASP A 340 7.09 -6.04 -13.30
C ASP A 340 8.55 -6.21 -13.77
N ALA A 341 9.53 -6.10 -12.87
CA ALA A 341 10.94 -6.31 -13.21
C ALA A 341 11.27 -7.81 -13.39
N PRO A 342 11.74 -8.24 -14.57
CA PRO A 342 12.03 -9.67 -14.83
C PRO A 342 13.07 -10.26 -13.87
N PHE A 343 14.12 -9.51 -13.53
CA PHE A 343 15.17 -9.96 -12.61
C PHE A 343 14.59 -10.25 -11.22
N TYR A 344 13.61 -9.47 -10.77
CA TYR A 344 13.00 -9.66 -9.46
C TYR A 344 12.15 -10.93 -9.44
N ARG A 345 11.37 -11.21 -10.50
CA ARG A 345 10.63 -12.47 -10.63
C ARG A 345 11.56 -13.69 -10.61
N GLN A 346 12.68 -13.61 -11.34
CA GLN A 346 13.70 -14.67 -11.33
C GLN A 346 14.32 -14.85 -9.94
N TYR A 347 14.57 -13.75 -9.22
CA TYR A 347 15.08 -13.77 -7.86
C TYR A 347 14.11 -14.47 -6.90
N LEU A 348 12.81 -14.14 -6.95
CA LEU A 348 11.76 -14.78 -6.14
C LEU A 348 11.71 -16.30 -6.37
N ALA A 349 11.70 -16.72 -7.64
CA ALA A 349 11.64 -18.13 -8.01
C ALA A 349 12.91 -18.89 -7.56
N LYS A 350 14.10 -18.35 -7.84
CA LYS A 350 15.37 -19.03 -7.56
C LYS A 350 15.73 -19.08 -6.07
N HIS A 351 15.49 -17.98 -5.33
CA HIS A 351 15.98 -17.86 -3.95
C HIS A 351 14.96 -18.23 -2.88
N PHE A 352 13.67 -18.19 -3.22
CA PHE A 352 12.59 -18.47 -2.26
C PHE A 352 11.62 -19.54 -2.75
N ASN A 353 11.77 -20.08 -3.97
CA ASN A 353 10.81 -21.01 -4.58
C ASN A 353 9.37 -20.44 -4.60
N ILE A 354 9.27 -19.11 -4.78
CA ILE A 354 7.99 -18.42 -4.92
C ILE A 354 7.58 -18.52 -6.39
N THR A 355 6.45 -19.17 -6.63
CA THR A 355 5.94 -19.46 -7.98
C THR A 355 4.68 -18.67 -8.33
N ARG A 356 4.18 -17.85 -7.40
CA ARG A 356 3.00 -17.01 -7.61
C ARG A 356 3.09 -15.69 -6.86
N VAL A 357 2.41 -14.66 -7.35
CA VAL A 357 2.29 -13.36 -6.69
C VAL A 357 0.83 -12.92 -6.64
N SER A 358 0.39 -12.48 -5.47
CA SER A 358 -0.93 -11.91 -5.22
C SER A 358 -0.94 -10.40 -5.42
N PHE A 359 -1.94 -9.90 -6.13
CA PHE A 359 -2.22 -8.49 -6.39
C PHE A 359 -3.64 -8.14 -6.00
N GLN A 360 -3.94 -6.84 -5.91
CA GLN A 360 -5.29 -6.36 -5.64
C GLN A 360 -5.75 -5.45 -6.77
N ASN A 361 -7.04 -5.51 -7.09
CA ASN A 361 -7.60 -4.71 -8.16
C ASN A 361 -7.75 -3.23 -7.76
N SER A 362 -6.74 -2.41 -8.04
CA SER A 362 -6.80 -0.95 -7.81
C SER A 362 -7.00 -0.13 -9.09
N GLY A 363 -7.30 -0.79 -10.23
CA GLY A 363 -7.52 -0.11 -11.52
C GLY A 363 -6.25 0.32 -12.26
N ILE A 364 -5.06 -0.06 -11.77
CA ILE A 364 -3.77 0.18 -12.44
C ILE A 364 -3.53 -0.91 -13.48
N ASP A 365 -3.11 -0.50 -14.67
CA ASP A 365 -2.71 -1.41 -15.75
C ASP A 365 -1.45 -2.17 -15.33
N GLN A 366 -1.52 -3.50 -15.29
CA GLN A 366 -0.38 -4.32 -14.87
C GLN A 366 0.21 -5.02 -16.08
N SER A 367 1.32 -4.47 -16.56
CA SER A 367 1.94 -4.89 -17.82
C SER A 367 2.37 -6.36 -17.88
N PHE A 368 2.50 -7.02 -16.73
CA PHE A 368 2.91 -8.42 -16.59
C PHE A 368 1.75 -9.44 -16.48
N PHE A 369 0.49 -9.05 -16.75
CA PHE A 369 -0.65 -9.98 -16.90
C PHE A 369 -0.53 -10.92 -18.12
N THR A 370 0.67 -11.26 -18.58
CA THR A 370 0.86 -12.16 -19.72
C THR A 370 0.98 -13.62 -19.25
N PRO A 371 0.33 -14.57 -19.96
CA PRO A 371 0.49 -16.01 -19.71
C PRO A 371 1.95 -16.49 -19.74
N ASP A 372 2.82 -15.77 -20.46
CA ASP A 372 4.24 -16.08 -20.63
C ASP A 372 5.11 -15.73 -19.41
N SER A 373 4.51 -15.19 -18.35
CA SER A 373 5.21 -14.93 -17.10
C SER A 373 5.64 -16.25 -16.44
N MET A 374 6.93 -16.39 -16.13
CA MET A 374 7.48 -17.53 -15.37
C MET A 374 6.90 -17.67 -13.95
N ILE A 375 6.16 -16.67 -13.46
CA ILE A 375 5.50 -16.66 -12.16
C ILE A 375 4.00 -16.50 -12.34
N GLY A 376 3.22 -17.35 -11.66
CA GLY A 376 1.77 -17.28 -11.68
C GLY A 376 1.26 -16.02 -10.96
N MET A 377 0.01 -15.67 -11.22
CA MET A 377 -0.62 -14.49 -10.63
C MET A 377 -1.95 -14.82 -9.96
N THR A 378 -2.23 -14.14 -8.86
CA THR A 378 -3.54 -14.07 -8.23
C THR A 378 -4.00 -12.62 -8.18
N LEU A 379 -5.22 -12.33 -8.63
CA LEU A 379 -5.85 -11.02 -8.47
C LEU A 379 -6.99 -11.12 -7.44
N HIS A 380 -6.88 -10.33 -6.38
CA HIS A 380 -7.86 -10.19 -5.32
C HIS A 380 -8.79 -8.99 -5.61
N PHE A 381 -10.09 -9.17 -5.38
CA PHE A 381 -11.12 -8.16 -5.65
C PHE A 381 -12.32 -8.33 -4.69
N PRO A 382 -13.22 -7.34 -4.55
CA PRO A 382 -13.17 -5.99 -5.11
C PRO A 382 -12.35 -5.01 -4.27
N TYR A 383 -11.80 -5.45 -3.14
CA TYR A 383 -11.06 -4.58 -2.24
C TYR A 383 -9.57 -4.58 -2.52
N PHE A 384 -8.96 -3.41 -2.41
CA PHE A 384 -7.52 -3.24 -2.42
C PHE A 384 -7.06 -2.50 -1.18
N GLN A 385 -5.95 -2.93 -0.61
CA GLN A 385 -5.38 -2.30 0.57
C GLN A 385 -4.67 -1.00 0.17
N MET A 386 -4.97 0.06 0.92
CA MET A 386 -4.38 1.39 0.79
C MET A 386 -3.26 1.60 1.80
N ASN A 387 -3.46 1.14 3.03
CA ASN A 387 -2.44 1.12 4.06
C ASN A 387 -2.64 -0.06 5.01
N THR A 388 -1.58 -0.38 5.74
CA THR A 388 -1.59 -1.37 6.82
C THR A 388 -0.74 -0.84 7.95
N SER A 389 -1.21 -1.03 9.18
CA SER A 389 -0.44 -0.79 10.39
C SER A 389 0.06 -2.11 10.98
N GLY A 390 1.17 -2.05 11.72
CA GLY A 390 1.64 -3.19 12.52
C GLY A 390 0.65 -3.55 13.63
N TRP A 391 -0.06 -2.56 14.18
CA TRP A 391 -1.03 -2.75 15.26
C TRP A 391 -2.43 -2.28 14.88
N CYS A 392 -3.44 -2.74 15.61
CA CYS A 392 -4.83 -2.51 15.26
C CYS A 392 -5.26 -1.06 15.55
N PRO A 393 -5.51 -0.22 14.52
CA PRO A 393 -5.97 1.15 14.70
C PRO A 393 -7.39 1.22 15.24
N LEU A 394 -8.22 0.21 14.95
CA LEU A 394 -9.60 0.12 15.43
C LEU A 394 -9.62 -0.07 16.95
N LEU A 395 -8.81 -0.98 17.49
CA LEU A 395 -8.69 -1.15 18.93
C LEU A 395 -8.12 0.09 19.63
N ALA A 396 -7.15 0.75 19.00
CA ALA A 396 -6.62 2.01 19.52
C ALA A 396 -7.71 3.10 19.59
N MET A 397 -8.59 3.15 18.60
CA MET A 397 -9.73 4.07 18.66
C MET A 397 -10.73 3.69 19.74
N LEU A 398 -11.20 2.43 19.77
CA LEU A 398 -12.22 1.97 20.70
C LEU A 398 -11.78 2.10 22.16
N TYR A 399 -10.54 1.75 22.48
CA TYR A 399 -10.07 1.74 23.87
C TYR A 399 -9.30 2.98 24.31
N ARG A 400 -8.85 3.80 23.35
CA ARG A 400 -7.99 4.95 23.65
C ARG A 400 -8.41 6.22 22.91
N GLY A 401 -9.55 6.24 22.23
CA GLY A 401 -10.08 7.42 21.55
C GLY A 401 -9.14 8.02 20.50
N SER A 402 -8.15 7.28 20.01
CA SER A 402 -7.23 7.78 18.99
C SER A 402 -6.58 6.65 18.19
N ARG A 403 -6.74 6.71 16.87
CA ARG A 403 -6.12 5.80 15.90
C ARG A 403 -4.60 5.77 15.99
N GLY A 404 -3.95 6.84 16.45
CA GLY A 404 -2.49 6.93 16.55
C GLY A 404 -1.91 6.27 17.80
N ARG A 405 -2.73 6.00 18.82
CA ARG A 405 -2.28 5.46 20.12
C ARG A 405 -2.24 3.93 20.14
N GLN A 406 -1.73 3.34 19.06
CA GLN A 406 -1.68 1.89 18.88
C GLN A 406 -0.61 1.26 19.77
N LYS A 407 -0.88 0.04 20.22
CA LYS A 407 0.09 -0.82 20.93
C LYS A 407 -0.12 -2.25 20.49
N ALA A 408 0.89 -3.09 20.70
CA ALA A 408 0.75 -4.53 20.59
C ALA A 408 -0.42 -5.01 21.46
N VAL A 409 -1.16 -5.97 20.92
CA VAL A 409 -2.31 -6.61 21.57
C VAL A 409 -1.95 -8.07 21.74
N ASP A 410 -2.06 -8.59 22.95
CA ASP A 410 -1.81 -10.02 23.22
C ASP A 410 -3.11 -10.82 23.18
N ASP A 411 -4.20 -10.22 23.68
CA ASP A 411 -5.55 -10.81 23.65
C ASP A 411 -6.51 -9.93 22.83
N CYS A 412 -7.06 -10.51 21.77
CA CYS A 412 -7.90 -9.82 20.79
C CYS A 412 -9.27 -10.50 20.73
N HIS A 413 -10.34 -9.75 21.05
CA HIS A 413 -11.71 -10.26 20.98
C HIS A 413 -12.35 -10.07 19.60
N CYS A 414 -11.55 -9.67 18.60
CA CYS A 414 -11.97 -9.50 17.23
C CYS A 414 -13.10 -8.45 17.08
N GLU A 415 -12.96 -7.29 17.71
CA GLU A 415 -13.91 -6.17 17.66
C GLU A 415 -14.18 -5.69 16.23
N CYS A 416 -13.22 -5.92 15.32
CA CYS A 416 -13.39 -5.74 13.87
C CYS A 416 -14.47 -6.63 13.23
N MET A 417 -15.04 -7.58 13.96
CA MET A 417 -16.24 -8.32 13.60
C MET A 417 -17.50 -7.50 13.78
N THR A 418 -17.49 -6.46 14.63
CA THR A 418 -18.64 -5.61 14.92
C THR A 418 -18.44 -4.19 14.41
N TYR A 419 -17.21 -3.67 14.50
CA TYR A 419 -16.88 -2.29 14.18
C TYR A 419 -15.98 -2.18 12.95
N ALA A 420 -16.14 -1.09 12.22
CA ALA A 420 -15.29 -0.66 11.12
C ALA A 420 -15.18 0.87 11.13
N PHE A 421 -14.14 1.40 10.49
CA PHE A 421 -14.09 2.83 10.21
C PHE A 421 -14.87 3.13 8.94
N GLU A 422 -15.79 4.07 9.06
CA GLU A 422 -16.46 4.69 7.93
C GLU A 422 -15.62 5.87 7.44
N TYR A 423 -15.70 6.09 6.14
CA TYR A 423 -15.15 7.25 5.45
C TYR A 423 -16.25 7.86 4.59
N PRO A 424 -16.11 9.12 4.16
CA PRO A 424 -17.05 9.74 3.24
C PRO A 424 -17.37 8.85 2.04
N ASP A 425 -18.65 8.75 1.67
CA ASP A 425 -19.12 7.77 0.69
C ASP A 425 -18.43 7.91 -0.67
N PHE A 426 -18.13 9.15 -1.10
CA PHE A 426 -17.48 9.42 -2.38
C PHE A 426 -16.04 8.88 -2.49
N LEU A 427 -15.40 8.56 -1.36
CA LEU A 427 -14.02 8.06 -1.33
C LEU A 427 -13.90 6.57 -1.64
N CYS A 428 -15.02 5.85 -1.69
CA CYS A 428 -15.05 4.41 -1.96
C CYS A 428 -14.11 3.59 -1.06
N MET A 429 -14.02 3.93 0.23
CA MET A 429 -13.09 3.30 1.17
C MET A 429 -13.71 2.94 2.52
N THR A 430 -13.14 1.96 3.19
CA THR A 430 -13.50 1.53 4.54
C THR A 430 -12.27 1.07 5.32
N GLY A 431 -12.24 1.31 6.63
CA GLY A 431 -11.15 0.83 7.48
C GLY A 431 -11.57 -0.40 8.27
N ARG A 432 -10.79 -1.48 8.16
CA ARG A 432 -11.04 -2.72 8.89
C ARG A 432 -9.73 -3.48 9.14
N TYR A 433 -9.74 -4.34 10.17
CA TYR A 433 -8.53 -5.03 10.62
C TYR A 433 -7.44 -4.00 10.94
N ASN A 434 -6.20 -4.25 10.52
CA ASN A 434 -5.10 -3.29 10.63
C ASN A 434 -4.96 -2.41 9.38
N SER A 435 -5.99 -2.27 8.53
CA SER A 435 -5.85 -1.68 7.20
C SER A 435 -7.02 -0.76 6.79
N ILE A 436 -6.77 0.09 5.79
CA ILE A 436 -7.80 0.79 5.02
C ILE A 436 -7.87 0.14 3.65
N PHE A 437 -9.09 -0.05 3.16
CA PHE A 437 -9.38 -0.66 1.89
C PHE A 437 -10.14 0.29 0.99
N GLY A 438 -9.68 0.44 -0.25
CA GLY A 438 -10.45 1.00 -1.33
C GLY A 438 -11.27 -0.08 -2.03
N TYR A 439 -12.32 0.32 -2.74
CA TYR A 439 -13.21 -0.55 -3.50
C TYR A 439 -13.07 -0.31 -5.01
N ASN A 440 -12.94 -1.39 -5.77
CA ASN A 440 -13.01 -1.41 -7.21
C ASN A 440 -13.44 -2.80 -7.71
N ASP A 441 -14.66 -2.89 -8.23
CA ASP A 441 -15.21 -4.11 -8.84
C ASP A 441 -15.11 -4.15 -10.37
N SER A 442 -14.55 -3.11 -10.99
CA SER A 442 -14.24 -3.10 -12.41
C SER A 442 -12.97 -3.90 -12.65
N ILE A 443 -13.14 -5.09 -13.21
CA ILE A 443 -12.03 -5.99 -13.50
C ILE A 443 -11.70 -5.93 -14.99
N ARG A 444 -10.51 -5.43 -15.31
CA ARG A 444 -9.92 -5.53 -16.65
C ARG A 444 -8.99 -6.74 -16.66
N ILE A 445 -9.54 -7.93 -16.89
CA ILE A 445 -8.71 -9.09 -17.17
C ILE A 445 -8.94 -9.49 -18.61
N GLU A 446 -7.98 -9.15 -19.45
CA GLU A 446 -8.01 -9.45 -20.88
C GLU A 446 -7.40 -10.82 -21.20
N LYS A 447 -6.84 -11.54 -20.21
CA LYS A 447 -5.94 -12.67 -20.47
C LYS A 447 -6.21 -13.91 -19.60
N GLU A 448 -6.08 -15.07 -20.23
CA GLU A 448 -6.14 -16.40 -19.61
C GLU A 448 -4.96 -16.63 -18.63
N GLY A 449 -5.14 -17.46 -17.59
CA GLY A 449 -4.05 -17.87 -16.68
C GLY A 449 -3.93 -17.10 -15.35
N VAL A 450 -4.68 -16.02 -15.14
CA VAL A 450 -4.74 -15.30 -13.85
C VAL A 450 -5.77 -15.95 -12.93
N ARG A 451 -5.36 -16.33 -11.70
CA ARG A 451 -6.26 -16.83 -10.66
C ARG A 451 -7.06 -15.65 -10.09
N LEU A 452 -8.39 -15.70 -10.17
CA LEU A 452 -9.25 -14.66 -9.62
C LEU A 452 -9.78 -15.05 -8.24
N VAL A 453 -9.61 -14.18 -7.25
CA VAL A 453 -10.00 -14.44 -5.85
C VAL A 453 -10.92 -13.34 -5.32
N ALA A 454 -12.12 -13.73 -4.89
CA ALA A 454 -13.11 -12.81 -4.32
C ALA A 454 -12.98 -12.74 -2.79
N GLY A 455 -12.73 -11.55 -2.25
CA GLY A 455 -12.67 -11.28 -0.81
C GLY A 455 -13.57 -10.12 -0.44
N PHE A 456 -14.52 -10.35 0.46
CA PHE A 456 -15.49 -9.33 0.85
C PHE A 456 -15.34 -8.92 2.31
N LEU A 457 -15.14 -7.62 2.53
CA LEU A 457 -15.19 -7.02 3.86
C LEU A 457 -16.65 -6.96 4.34
N ASN A 458 -17.17 -8.06 4.85
CA ASN A 458 -18.56 -8.15 5.30
C ASN A 458 -18.71 -7.95 6.81
N ALA A 459 -19.74 -7.20 7.20
CA ALA A 459 -20.30 -7.25 8.55
C ALA A 459 -20.70 -8.71 8.90
N PRO A 460 -20.80 -9.07 10.19
CA PRO A 460 -20.93 -10.46 10.59
C PRO A 460 -22.21 -11.09 10.01
N LEU A 461 -22.15 -12.39 9.76
CA LEU A 461 -23.24 -13.21 9.24
C LEU A 461 -24.42 -13.19 10.22
N LYS A 462 -25.33 -12.21 10.05
CA LYS A 462 -26.53 -11.94 10.84
C LYS A 462 -26.31 -11.57 12.31
N ASN A 463 -26.50 -10.28 12.61
CA ASN A 463 -27.40 -9.80 13.67
C ASN A 463 -27.77 -8.34 13.35
N ASP A 464 -28.90 -8.16 12.67
CA ASP A 464 -29.62 -6.87 12.61
C ASP A 464 -30.18 -6.54 14.01
N SER A 465 -29.32 -6.22 14.98
CA SER A 465 -29.72 -5.68 16.29
C SER A 465 -28.52 -5.28 17.17
N ALA A 466 -27.55 -4.58 16.60
CA ALA A 466 -26.70 -3.72 17.42
C ALA A 466 -26.53 -2.41 16.67
N LYS A 467 -27.37 -1.41 17.03
CA LYS A 467 -27.10 -0.02 16.69
C LYS A 467 -25.73 0.31 17.31
N GLY A 468 -24.67 0.20 16.51
CA GLY A 468 -23.35 0.64 16.88
C GLY A 468 -23.42 2.15 17.11
N THR A 469 -23.14 2.58 18.33
CA THR A 469 -22.97 3.98 18.66
C THR A 469 -21.86 4.54 17.77
N LYS A 470 -22.16 5.62 17.03
CA LYS A 470 -21.17 6.39 16.27
C LYS A 470 -20.00 6.74 17.20
N LEU A 471 -18.79 6.39 16.77
CA LEU A 471 -17.55 6.99 17.24
C LEU A 471 -16.77 7.49 16.04
#